data_AF-A0A6M0SLN6-F1
#
_entry.id   AF-A0A6M0SLN6-F1
#
_cell.length_a   1.000
_cell.length_b   1.000
_cell.length_c   1.000
_cell.angle_alpha   90.00
_cell.angle_beta   90.00
_cell.angle_gamma   90.00
#
_symmetry.space_group_name_H-M   'P 1'
#
loop_
_entity.id
_entity.type
_entity.pdbx_description
1 polymer ?
#
loop_
_entity_poly.entity_id
_entity_poly.type
_entity_poly.pdbx_seq_one_letter_code
_entity_poly.pdbx_strand_id
1 'polypeptide(L)'
;MNCLSKDGLRIEELKNLIVKMVREKRNVSFVDIEKIFESKDIDYLGDYAIATSKNEHIFVWGGWRADFVDLISQVCKENLIEMEPCSPLVYAVDGKMLSMPLVKEAFFYKTDHWLPVVLINPGTSKYL
;
A
#
# COMPACT_ATOMS: atom_id res chain seq x y z
N MET A 1 0.90 2.47 -24.32
CA MET A 1 2.36 2.25 -24.38
C MET A 1 2.67 1.27 -23.26
N ASN A 2 2.77 -0.02 -23.57
CA ASN A 2 3.06 -1.06 -22.57
C ASN A 2 4.58 -1.11 -22.37
N CYS A 3 5.08 -0.42 -21.35
CA CYS A 3 6.43 -0.67 -20.86
C CYS A 3 6.44 -2.06 -20.21
N LEU A 4 7.17 -2.99 -20.81
CA LEU A 4 7.56 -4.24 -20.16
C LEU A 4 8.56 -3.85 -19.06
N SER A 5 8.16 -3.98 -17.79
CA SER A 5 9.11 -3.98 -16.68
C SER A 5 10.06 -5.16 -16.86
N LYS A 6 11.28 -5.05 -16.32
CA LYS A 6 12.35 -6.07 -16.42
C LYS A 6 11.99 -7.42 -15.76
N ASP A 7 10.81 -7.52 -15.16
CA ASP A 7 10.43 -8.48 -14.13
C ASP A 7 9.43 -9.56 -14.62
N GLY A 8 9.23 -9.67 -15.95
CA GLY A 8 8.43 -10.73 -16.58
C GLY A 8 6.90 -10.63 -16.44
N LEU A 9 6.38 -10.00 -15.38
CA LEU A 9 4.95 -9.79 -15.14
C LEU A 9 4.49 -8.39 -15.56
N ARG A 10 3.36 -8.28 -16.27
CA ARG A 10 2.82 -6.97 -16.69
C ARG A 10 2.13 -6.26 -15.53
N ILE A 11 2.18 -4.92 -15.50
CA ILE A 11 1.51 -4.10 -14.48
C ILE A 11 0.01 -4.43 -14.34
N GLU A 12 -0.68 -4.70 -15.44
CA GLU A 12 -2.11 -5.07 -15.42
C GLU A 12 -2.35 -6.45 -14.77
N GLU A 13 -1.43 -7.40 -14.95
CA GLU A 13 -1.53 -8.71 -14.29
C GLU A 13 -1.30 -8.57 -12.79
N LEU A 14 -0.38 -7.70 -12.39
CA LEU A 14 -0.13 -7.39 -10.99
C LEU A 14 -1.30 -6.66 -10.33
N LYS A 15 -1.92 -5.71 -11.04
CA LYS A 15 -3.16 -5.05 -10.64
C LYS A 15 -4.23 -6.07 -10.26
N ASN A 16 -4.50 -7.00 -11.18
CA ASN A 16 -5.50 -8.03 -11.00
C ASN A 16 -5.15 -8.97 -9.84
N LEU A 17 -3.88 -9.30 -9.65
CA LEU A 17 -3.42 -10.11 -8.53
C LEU A 17 -3.65 -9.44 -7.17
N ILE A 18 -3.29 -8.16 -7.04
CA ILE A 18 -3.48 -7.38 -5.81
C ILE A 18 -4.97 -7.26 -5.48
N VAL A 19 -5.79 -6.88 -6.46
CA VAL A 19 -7.25 -6.74 -6.27
C VAL A 19 -7.87 -8.07 -5.87
N LYS A 20 -7.49 -9.17 -6.53
CA LYS A 20 -7.95 -10.51 -6.16
C LYS A 20 -7.59 -10.86 -4.73
N MET A 21 -6.34 -10.63 -4.32
CA MET A 21 -5.89 -10.89 -2.96
C MET A 21 -6.70 -10.11 -1.92
N VAL A 22 -6.95 -8.81 -2.17
CA VAL A 22 -7.74 -7.96 -1.27
C VAL A 22 -9.21 -8.38 -1.21
N ARG A 23 -9.76 -8.97 -2.27
CA ARG A 23 -11.13 -9.51 -2.26
C ARG A 23 -11.24 -10.84 -1.51
N GLU A 24 -10.21 -11.68 -1.60
CA GLU A 24 -10.20 -13.01 -0.96
C GLU A 24 -9.82 -12.94 0.52
N LYS A 25 -9.00 -11.95 0.92
CA LYS A 25 -8.56 -11.74 2.30
C LYS A 25 -9.32 -10.59 2.93
N ARG A 26 -9.59 -10.71 4.23
CA ARG A 26 -10.29 -9.64 4.98
C ARG A 26 -9.47 -8.36 5.06
N ASN A 27 -8.17 -8.48 5.39
CA ASN A 27 -7.24 -7.38 5.58
C ASN A 27 -5.91 -7.76 4.91
N VAL A 28 -5.35 -6.86 4.10
CA VAL A 28 -4.05 -7.06 3.43
C VAL A 28 -3.12 -5.91 3.80
N SER A 29 -1.97 -6.19 4.40
CA SER A 29 -0.94 -5.18 4.65
C SER A 29 -0.09 -4.93 3.40
N PHE A 30 0.66 -3.83 3.36
CA PHE A 30 1.66 -3.64 2.29
C PHE A 30 2.76 -4.70 2.32
N VAL A 31 3.08 -5.24 3.50
CA VAL A 31 4.04 -6.35 3.65
C VAL A 31 3.51 -7.63 2.99
N ASP A 32 2.20 -7.89 3.01
CA ASP A 32 1.60 -9.01 2.28
C ASP A 32 1.79 -8.89 0.77
N ILE A 33 1.78 -7.66 0.25
CA ILE A 33 2.09 -7.39 -1.16
C ILE A 33 3.58 -7.60 -1.45
N GLU A 34 4.46 -7.12 -0.57
CA GLU A 34 5.92 -7.34 -0.71
C GLU A 34 6.26 -8.82 -0.76
N LYS A 35 5.65 -9.65 0.09
CA LYS A 35 5.81 -11.12 0.06
C LYS A 35 5.43 -11.71 -1.31
N ILE A 36 4.43 -11.14 -2.00
CA ILE A 36 4.07 -11.55 -3.37
C ILE A 36 5.16 -11.11 -4.35
N PHE A 37 5.64 -9.87 -4.26
CA PHE A 37 6.71 -9.37 -5.12
C PHE A 37 7.97 -10.23 -4.97
N GLU A 38 8.39 -10.51 -3.74
CA GLU A 38 9.51 -11.40 -3.41
C GLU A 38 9.28 -12.81 -3.97
N SER A 39 8.09 -13.40 -3.79
CA SER A 39 7.79 -14.75 -4.31
C SER A 39 7.79 -14.84 -5.85
N LYS A 40 7.71 -13.70 -6.53
CA LYS A 40 7.67 -13.59 -7.99
C LYS A 40 8.95 -12.98 -8.58
N ASP A 41 9.97 -12.75 -7.76
CA ASP A 41 11.23 -12.10 -8.15
C ASP A 41 11.01 -10.73 -8.84
N ILE A 42 10.05 -9.97 -8.32
CA ILE A 42 9.74 -8.61 -8.80
C ILE A 42 10.63 -7.63 -8.05
N ASP A 43 11.48 -6.90 -8.78
CA ASP A 43 12.27 -5.81 -8.21
C ASP A 43 11.38 -4.60 -7.93
N TYR A 44 10.85 -4.51 -6.71
CA TYR A 44 9.90 -3.46 -6.32
C TYR A 44 10.50 -2.29 -5.55
N LEU A 45 11.76 -2.40 -5.12
CA LEU A 45 12.40 -1.45 -4.23
C LEU A 45 12.72 -0.13 -4.94
N GLY A 46 12.43 0.98 -4.26
CA GLY A 46 12.73 2.32 -4.77
C GLY A 46 12.54 3.39 -3.71
N ASP A 47 12.59 4.65 -4.12
CA ASP A 47 12.59 5.79 -3.20
C ASP A 47 11.23 6.50 -3.10
N TYR A 48 10.16 5.90 -3.62
CA TYR A 48 8.82 6.49 -3.61
C TYR A 48 7.98 5.96 -2.45
N ALA A 49 7.02 6.79 -2.04
CA ALA A 49 6.09 6.50 -0.97
C ALA A 49 4.66 6.93 -1.34
N ILE A 50 3.70 6.27 -0.71
CA ILE A 50 2.27 6.59 -0.79
C ILE A 50 1.95 7.52 0.38
N ALA A 51 1.50 8.73 0.07
CA ALA A 51 1.00 9.69 1.06
C ALA A 51 -0.54 9.78 0.98
N THR A 52 -1.16 10.25 2.07
CA THR A 52 -2.61 10.51 2.06
C THR A 52 -2.94 11.72 1.20
N SER A 53 -4.10 11.72 0.55
CA SER A 53 -4.56 12.88 -0.24
C SER A 53 -4.87 14.12 0.59
N LYS A 54 -5.04 13.97 1.91
CA LYS A 54 -5.37 15.05 2.85
C LYS A 54 -4.15 15.79 3.36
N ASN A 55 -3.00 15.10 3.45
CA ASN A 55 -1.76 15.67 3.97
C ASN A 55 -0.56 14.89 3.42
N GLU A 56 0.36 15.60 2.76
CA GLU A 56 1.58 15.06 2.16
C GLU A 56 2.61 14.55 3.17
N HIS A 57 2.55 15.02 4.42
CA HIS A 57 3.39 14.55 5.53
C HIS A 57 2.84 13.32 6.24
N ILE A 58 1.76 12.71 5.73
CA ILE A 58 1.23 11.46 6.27
C ILE A 58 1.45 10.37 5.23
N PHE A 59 2.44 9.55 5.50
CA PHE A 59 2.80 8.41 4.68
C PHE A 59 2.05 7.17 5.14
N VAL A 60 1.62 6.37 4.18
CA VAL A 60 0.94 5.10 4.40
C VAL A 60 1.93 3.94 4.27
N TRP A 61 2.75 3.97 3.21
CA TRP A 61 3.83 3.03 2.95
C TRP A 61 4.88 3.64 2.04
N GLY A 62 6.09 3.08 1.97
CA GLY A 62 7.15 3.56 1.11
C GLY A 62 8.30 2.58 0.92
N GLY A 63 9.32 3.00 0.18
CA GLY A 63 10.43 2.15 -0.24
C GLY A 63 10.16 1.41 -1.54
N TRP A 64 9.21 1.88 -2.34
CA TRP A 64 8.79 1.24 -3.59
C TRP A 64 9.21 2.06 -4.81
N ARG A 65 9.31 1.43 -5.99
CA ARG A 65 9.40 2.14 -7.27
C ARG A 65 8.10 2.90 -7.57
N ALA A 66 8.22 3.97 -8.35
CA ALA A 66 7.11 4.82 -8.72
C ALA A 66 5.95 4.07 -9.39
N ASP A 67 6.23 3.07 -10.24
CA ASP A 67 5.19 2.32 -10.94
C ASP A 67 4.32 1.46 -10.01
N PHE A 68 4.85 0.94 -8.90
CA PHE A 68 4.03 0.25 -7.89
C PHE A 68 3.23 1.23 -7.03
N VAL A 69 3.80 2.39 -6.71
CA VAL A 69 3.08 3.48 -6.03
C VAL A 69 1.91 3.98 -6.88
N ASP A 70 2.14 4.18 -8.17
CA ASP A 70 1.12 4.59 -9.14
C ASP A 70 0.05 3.51 -9.31
N LEU A 71 0.45 2.23 -9.35
CA LEU A 71 -0.48 1.11 -9.42
C LEU A 71 -1.44 1.09 -8.22
N ILE A 72 -0.93 1.21 -6.99
CA ILE A 72 -1.78 1.28 -5.78
C ILE A 72 -2.70 2.50 -5.84
N SER A 73 -2.15 3.64 -6.22
CA SER A 73 -2.92 4.88 -6.36
C SER A 73 -4.05 4.73 -7.39
N GLN A 74 -3.81 4.04 -8.49
CA GLN A 74 -4.80 3.77 -9.53
C GLN A 74 -5.91 2.85 -9.01
N VAL A 75 -5.60 1.73 -8.37
CA VAL A 75 -6.64 0.80 -7.87
C VAL A 75 -7.50 1.42 -6.78
N CYS A 76 -6.96 2.32 -5.95
CA CYS A 76 -7.75 3.11 -5.00
C CYS A 76 -8.65 4.11 -5.71
N LYS A 77 -8.14 4.85 -6.72
CA LYS A 77 -8.94 5.82 -7.51
C LYS A 77 -10.09 5.15 -8.26
N GLU A 78 -9.88 3.93 -8.74
CA GLU A 78 -10.90 3.12 -9.42
C GLU A 78 -11.88 2.44 -8.45
N ASN A 79 -11.74 2.69 -7.13
CA ASN A 79 -12.55 2.07 -6.08
C ASN A 79 -12.55 0.53 -6.15
N LEU A 80 -11.39 -0.06 -6.48
CA LEU A 80 -11.20 -1.51 -6.50
C LEU A 80 -10.72 -2.04 -5.14
N ILE A 81 -10.08 -1.18 -4.36
CA ILE A 81 -9.64 -1.41 -2.98
C ILE A 81 -9.81 -0.14 -2.14
N GLU A 82 -10.03 -0.28 -0.85
CA GLU A 82 -10.04 0.81 0.13
C GLU A 82 -8.88 0.66 1.11
N MET A 83 -8.43 1.77 1.70
CA MET A 83 -7.44 1.77 2.77
C MET A 83 -8.12 2.05 4.11
N GLU A 84 -7.96 1.14 5.07
CA GLU A 84 -8.49 1.28 6.43
C GLU A 84 -7.34 1.44 7.43
N PRO A 85 -7.30 2.50 8.26
CA PRO A 85 -6.34 2.62 9.35
C PRO A 85 -6.34 1.38 10.24
N CYS A 86 -5.16 0.93 10.64
CA CYS A 86 -5.00 -0.27 11.45
C CYS A 86 -4.01 -0.06 12.60
N SER A 87 -3.91 -1.05 13.49
CA SER A 87 -2.89 -1.03 14.54
C SER A 87 -1.49 -1.22 13.94
N PRO A 88 -0.46 -0.46 14.37
CA PRO A 88 0.93 -0.69 13.95
C PRO A 88 1.42 -2.12 14.27
N LEU A 89 0.78 -2.82 15.21
CA LEU A 89 1.09 -4.22 15.50
C LEU A 89 0.92 -5.15 14.30
N VAL A 90 0.03 -4.82 13.35
CA VAL A 90 -0.15 -5.59 12.09
C VAL A 90 1.15 -5.68 11.30
N TYR A 91 1.98 -4.64 11.39
CA TYR A 91 3.26 -4.55 10.69
C TYR A 91 4.43 -5.06 11.56
N ALA A 92 4.37 -4.81 12.86
CA ALA A 92 5.39 -5.24 13.81
C ALA A 92 5.55 -6.78 13.88
N VAL A 93 4.48 -7.55 13.68
CA VAL A 93 4.56 -9.03 13.64
C VAL A 93 5.44 -9.55 12.50
N ASP A 94 5.56 -8.80 11.41
CA ASP A 94 6.45 -9.09 10.29
C ASP A 94 7.81 -8.40 10.42
N GLY A 95 8.08 -7.70 11.53
CA GLY A 95 9.33 -6.97 11.77
C GLY A 95 9.52 -5.77 10.83
N LYS A 96 8.48 -5.31 10.15
CA LYS A 96 8.52 -4.23 9.15
C LYS A 96 7.79 -3.02 9.70
N MET A 97 8.41 -1.84 9.71
CA MET A 97 7.79 -0.58 10.15
C MET A 97 8.45 0.58 9.43
N LEU A 98 7.71 1.67 9.17
CA LEU A 98 8.35 2.92 8.74
C LEU A 98 9.02 3.58 9.94
N SER A 99 10.25 4.08 9.76
CA SER A 99 11.02 4.79 10.78
C SER A 99 10.52 6.24 10.94
N MET A 100 9.24 6.40 11.31
CA MET A 100 8.55 7.67 11.47
C MET A 100 7.61 7.62 12.68
N PRO A 101 7.30 8.76 13.33
CA PRO A 101 6.27 8.81 14.36
C PRO A 101 4.90 8.39 13.83
N LEU A 102 4.08 7.73 14.65
CA LEU A 102 2.71 7.38 14.29
C LEU A 102 1.79 8.60 14.31
N VAL A 103 0.82 8.63 13.40
CA VAL A 103 -0.30 9.58 13.44
C VAL A 103 -1.10 9.41 14.75
N LYS A 104 -1.40 10.52 15.42
CA LYS A 104 -2.16 10.58 16.69
C LYS A 104 -3.49 11.34 16.59
N GLU A 105 -3.51 12.42 15.82
CA GLU A 105 -4.64 13.35 15.63
C GLU A 105 -4.98 13.59 14.15
N ALA A 106 -6.08 14.33 13.92
CA ALA A 106 -6.61 14.68 12.61
C ALA A 106 -5.58 15.43 11.75
N PHE A 107 -5.14 14.76 10.68
CA PHE A 107 -4.55 15.19 9.38
C PHE A 107 -3.78 16.52 9.20
N PHE A 108 -3.33 17.25 10.23
CA PHE A 108 -2.64 18.55 10.09
C PHE A 108 -1.15 18.52 10.52
N TYR A 109 -0.40 17.54 10.03
CA TYR A 109 1.03 17.41 10.30
C TYR A 109 1.87 18.29 9.38
N LYS A 110 3.00 18.78 9.90
CA LYS A 110 4.06 19.52 9.17
C LYS A 110 5.38 18.74 9.09
N THR A 111 5.42 17.56 9.69
CA THR A 111 6.56 16.65 9.67
C THR A 111 6.04 15.26 9.36
N ASP A 112 6.92 14.42 8.84
CA ASP A 112 6.51 13.12 8.32
C ASP A 112 6.03 12.20 9.46
N HIS A 113 4.87 11.59 9.26
CA HIS A 113 4.26 10.62 10.15
C HIS A 113 3.79 9.41 9.36
N TRP A 114 3.77 8.26 10.02
CA TRP A 114 3.25 7.03 9.46
C TRP A 114 1.82 6.76 9.94
N LEU A 115 0.93 6.54 8.98
CA LEU A 115 -0.41 5.99 9.18
C LEU A 115 -0.42 4.54 8.71
N PRO A 116 -0.31 3.54 9.61
CA PRO A 116 -0.45 2.15 9.23
C PRO A 116 -1.89 1.89 8.76
N VAL A 117 -2.02 1.29 7.58
CA VAL A 117 -3.32 0.89 7.02
C VAL A 117 -3.28 -0.56 6.55
N VAL A 118 -4.45 -1.14 6.39
CA VAL A 118 -4.67 -2.37 5.61
C VAL A 118 -5.52 -2.03 4.40
N LEU A 119 -5.31 -2.77 3.32
CA LEU A 119 -6.15 -2.77 2.13
C LEU A 119 -7.31 -3.73 2.37
N ILE A 120 -8.52 -3.25 2.08
CA ILE A 120 -9.77 -3.97 2.27
C ILE A 120 -10.65 -3.90 1.03
N ASN A 121 -11.61 -4.82 0.94
CA ASN A 121 -12.61 -4.79 -0.12
C ASN A 121 -13.50 -3.53 0.05
N PRO A 122 -13.80 -2.78 -1.02
CA PRO A 122 -14.61 -1.58 -0.92
C PRO A 122 -15.98 -1.83 -0.27
N GLY A 123 -16.41 -0.90 0.58
CA GLY A 123 -17.67 -1.01 1.32
C GLY A 123 -17.68 -2.06 2.45
N THR A 124 -16.52 -2.63 2.80
CA THR A 124 -16.40 -3.54 3.96
C THR A 124 -15.71 -2.92 5.17
N SER A 125 -15.42 -1.62 5.09
CA SER A 125 -14.86 -0.84 6.19
C SER A 125 -15.70 -0.97 7.44
N LYS A 126 -15.05 -1.16 8.59
CA LYS A 126 -15.74 -1.28 9.89
C LYS A 126 -16.12 0.08 10.49
N TYR A 127 -15.74 1.16 9.82
CA TYR A 127 -15.88 2.53 10.29
C TYR A 127 -16.81 3.38 9.40
N LEU A 128 -17.49 2.74 8.44
CA LEU A 128 -18.62 3.27 7.68
C LEU A 128 -19.91 2.62 8.17
#